data_AF-A0A1Z8RFN2-F1
#
_entry.id   AF-A0A1Z8RFN2-F1
#
_cell.length_a   1.000
_cell.length_b   1.000
_cell.length_c   1.000
_cell.angle_alpha   90.00
_cell.angle_beta   90.00
_cell.angle_gamma   90.00
#
_symmetry.space_group_name_H-M   'P 1'
#
loop_
_entity.id
_entity.type
_entity.pdbx_description
1 polymer ?
#
loop_
_entity_poly.entity_id
_entity_poly.type
_entity_poly.pdbx_seq_one_letter_code
_entity_poly.pdbx_strand_id
1 'polypeptide(L)'
;MRFNSITVADHPEAWRNAGFNVVDNQVVIGKSLVFNLVGTSDDGSQGVIGWEIGIEEENSSNYSPGNLNLKASAPATPPEGEHIHSNGVKNCMKAVILCGNTRESVDRLVNTVPGFTKPTMDQLDDKGIHFAIWMMEGCEVGLEVVSLDPNQGDDAMMAIFLVVDDLKATIDCIGKNDVTPIEIYGGREMVRIKPRIGVTPGICLIQKAA
;
A
#
# COMPACT_ATOMS: atom_id res chain seq x y z
N MET A 1 -1.74 8.87 -13.06
CA MET A 1 -1.81 7.49 -12.50
C MET A 1 -2.16 7.57 -11.02
N ARG A 2 -3.02 6.67 -10.54
CA ARG A 2 -3.46 6.59 -9.13
C ARG A 2 -3.65 5.14 -8.70
N PHE A 3 -3.73 4.89 -7.40
CA PHE A 3 -4.35 3.65 -6.93
C PHE A 3 -5.87 3.76 -7.11
N ASN A 4 -6.48 2.68 -7.59
CA ASN A 4 -7.92 2.47 -7.51
C ASN A 4 -8.23 1.58 -6.30
N SER A 5 -7.58 0.41 -6.23
CA SER A 5 -7.79 -0.50 -5.10
C SER A 5 -6.61 -1.43 -4.81
N ILE A 6 -6.58 -2.00 -3.61
CA ILE A 6 -5.71 -3.09 -3.20
C ILE A 6 -6.60 -4.17 -2.58
N THR A 7 -6.48 -5.42 -3.05
CA THR A 7 -7.26 -6.54 -2.55
C THR A 7 -6.40 -7.39 -1.62
N VAL A 8 -6.93 -7.65 -0.43
CA VAL A 8 -6.19 -8.25 0.67
C VAL A 8 -6.99 -9.43 1.22
N ALA A 9 -6.30 -10.57 1.41
CA ALA A 9 -6.83 -11.77 2.04
C ALA A 9 -6.91 -11.64 3.57
N ASP A 10 -7.53 -10.56 4.05
CA ASP A 10 -7.80 -10.28 5.45
C ASP A 10 -9.29 -10.31 5.75
N HIS A 11 -9.66 -10.78 6.94
CA HIS A 11 -11.03 -10.64 7.42
C HIS A 11 -11.33 -9.18 7.77
N PRO A 12 -12.51 -8.65 7.37
CA PRO A 12 -12.98 -7.32 7.75
C PRO A 12 -12.86 -6.99 9.24
N GLU A 13 -13.08 -7.97 10.11
CA GLU A 13 -13.00 -7.80 11.56
C GLU A 13 -11.60 -7.43 12.06
N ALA A 14 -10.54 -7.96 11.45
CA ALA A 14 -9.16 -7.61 11.80
C ALA A 14 -8.90 -6.10 11.60
N TRP A 15 -9.38 -5.55 10.49
CA TRP A 15 -9.26 -4.13 10.17
C TRP A 15 -10.15 -3.27 11.08
N ARG A 16 -11.38 -3.70 11.39
CA ARG A 16 -12.23 -2.99 12.37
C ARG A 16 -11.58 -2.94 13.75
N ASN A 17 -10.98 -4.05 14.20
CA ASN A 17 -10.29 -4.12 15.49
C ASN A 17 -9.05 -3.21 15.53
N ALA A 18 -8.39 -2.99 14.39
CA ALA A 18 -7.32 -2.02 14.23
C ALA A 18 -7.81 -0.57 14.05
N GLY A 19 -9.10 -0.31 14.25
CA GLY A 19 -9.70 1.03 14.22
C GLY A 19 -9.94 1.60 12.82
N PHE A 20 -9.94 0.77 11.77
CA PHE A 20 -10.39 1.19 10.45
C PHE A 20 -11.92 1.15 10.37
N ASN A 21 -12.51 2.20 9.77
CA ASN A 21 -13.88 2.11 9.28
C ASN A 21 -13.96 1.14 8.10
N VAL A 22 -14.79 0.09 8.23
CA VAL A 22 -14.98 -0.95 7.21
C VAL A 22 -16.45 -1.03 6.85
N VAL A 23 -16.79 -0.70 5.60
CA VAL A 23 -18.15 -0.72 5.04
C VAL A 23 -18.16 -1.63 3.83
N ASP A 24 -19.10 -2.59 3.75
CA ASP A 24 -19.19 -3.54 2.65
C ASP A 24 -17.86 -4.25 2.32
N ASN A 25 -17.11 -4.61 3.37
CA ASN A 25 -15.78 -5.22 3.30
C ASN A 25 -14.72 -4.34 2.61
N GLN A 26 -14.95 -3.03 2.56
CA GLN A 26 -14.04 -2.05 2.01
C GLN A 26 -13.53 -1.07 3.06
N VAL A 27 -12.28 -0.65 2.91
CA VAL A 27 -11.67 0.43 3.69
C VAL A 27 -11.18 1.49 2.72
N VAL A 28 -11.84 2.64 2.72
CA VAL A 28 -11.46 3.77 1.86
C VAL A 28 -10.46 4.64 2.61
N ILE A 29 -9.27 4.83 2.03
CA ILE A 29 -8.21 5.68 2.56
C ILE A 29 -8.11 6.95 1.72
N GLY A 30 -8.37 8.09 2.35
CA GLY A 30 -8.32 9.39 1.69
C GLY A 30 -9.30 9.49 0.53
N LYS A 31 -8.83 9.99 -0.61
CA LYS A 31 -9.67 10.21 -1.81
C LYS A 31 -9.42 9.21 -2.94
N SER A 32 -8.46 8.29 -2.77
CA SER A 32 -7.97 7.48 -3.88
C SER A 32 -7.92 5.99 -3.65
N LEU A 33 -7.50 5.54 -2.48
CA LEU A 33 -7.19 4.14 -2.28
C LEU A 33 -8.33 3.42 -1.56
N VAL A 34 -8.80 2.31 -2.14
CA VAL A 34 -9.73 1.39 -1.49
C VAL A 34 -9.04 0.06 -1.20
N PHE A 35 -9.10 -0.40 0.03
CA PHE A 35 -8.79 -1.79 0.35
C PHE A 35 -10.05 -2.64 0.22
N ASN A 36 -9.99 -3.73 -0.54
CA ASN A 36 -11.02 -4.76 -0.60
C ASN A 36 -10.58 -5.94 0.29
N LEU A 37 -11.38 -6.26 1.30
CA LEU A 37 -11.09 -7.30 2.29
C LEU A 37 -11.89 -8.56 1.95
N VAL A 38 -11.21 -9.61 1.49
CA VAL A 38 -11.89 -10.81 1.00
C VAL A 38 -12.00 -11.92 2.04
N GLY A 39 -11.38 -11.77 3.21
CA GLY A 39 -11.25 -12.85 4.18
C GLY A 39 -10.23 -13.87 3.73
N THR A 40 -10.53 -15.17 3.90
CA THR A 40 -9.71 -16.22 3.29
C THR A 40 -9.95 -16.22 1.79
N SER A 41 -8.90 -16.10 0.98
CA SER A 41 -9.02 -16.25 -0.47
C SER A 41 -9.38 -17.69 -0.84
N ASP A 42 -10.05 -17.85 -1.99
CA ASP A 42 -10.54 -19.16 -2.44
C ASP A 42 -9.42 -20.20 -2.66
N ASP A 43 -8.18 -19.76 -2.86
CA ASP A 43 -6.98 -20.59 -3.03
C ASP A 43 -6.11 -20.70 -1.76
N GLY A 44 -6.54 -20.09 -0.65
CA GLY A 44 -5.79 -20.08 0.62
C GLY A 44 -4.58 -19.14 0.64
N SER A 45 -4.42 -18.29 -0.37
CA SER A 45 -3.43 -17.20 -0.37
C SER A 45 -3.63 -16.23 0.81
N GLN A 46 -2.53 -15.63 1.25
CA GLN A 46 -2.48 -14.64 2.33
C GLN A 46 -1.78 -13.38 1.81
N GLY A 47 -2.05 -12.22 2.39
CA GLY A 47 -1.43 -10.97 1.96
C GLY A 47 -2.23 -10.20 0.92
N VAL A 48 -1.50 -9.35 0.19
CA VAL A 48 -2.05 -8.64 -0.97
C VAL A 48 -2.14 -9.63 -2.14
N ILE A 49 -3.36 -9.92 -2.56
CA ILE A 49 -3.64 -10.91 -3.63
C ILE A 49 -3.92 -10.25 -4.99
N GLY A 50 -4.06 -8.93 -5.01
CA GLY A 50 -4.19 -8.15 -6.22
C GLY A 50 -4.26 -6.67 -5.94
N TRP A 51 -4.02 -5.87 -6.97
CA TRP A 51 -4.12 -4.42 -6.88
C TRP A 51 -4.55 -3.84 -8.21
N GLU A 52 -5.13 -2.64 -8.16
CA GLU A 52 -5.68 -1.95 -9.31
C GLU A 52 -5.16 -0.52 -9.37
N ILE A 53 -4.69 -0.13 -10.55
CA ILE A 53 -4.26 1.24 -10.85
C ILE A 53 -5.22 1.92 -11.82
N GLY A 54 -5.43 3.20 -11.58
CA GLY A 54 -6.10 4.10 -12.52
C GLY A 54 -5.10 4.70 -13.51
N ILE A 55 -5.28 4.39 -14.78
CA ILE A 55 -4.54 4.95 -15.93
C ILE A 55 -5.52 5.48 -16.98
N GLU A 56 -5.07 6.37 -17.86
CA GLU A 56 -5.90 6.95 -18.92
C GLU A 56 -6.15 5.96 -20.07
N GLU A 57 -6.73 4.80 -19.76
CA GLU A 57 -7.19 3.80 -20.71
C GLU A 57 -8.70 3.55 -20.56
N GLU A 58 -9.40 3.41 -21.68
CA GLU A 58 -10.86 3.19 -21.69
C GLU A 58 -11.24 1.76 -21.28
N ASN A 59 -10.36 0.78 -21.52
CA ASN A 59 -10.63 -0.64 -21.26
C ASN A 59 -9.78 -1.17 -20.12
N SER A 60 -10.39 -1.95 -19.23
CA SER A 60 -9.65 -2.63 -18.17
C SER A 60 -8.89 -3.85 -18.68
N SER A 61 -7.65 -4.03 -18.22
CA SER A 61 -6.80 -5.18 -18.57
C SER A 61 -6.09 -5.72 -17.32
N ASN A 62 -5.82 -7.03 -17.31
CA ASN A 62 -5.05 -7.68 -16.25
C ASN A 62 -3.62 -7.97 -16.72
N TYR A 63 -2.67 -7.82 -15.80
CA TYR A 63 -1.24 -7.94 -15.99
C TYR A 63 -0.62 -8.72 -14.83
N SER A 64 0.57 -9.27 -15.05
CA SER A 64 1.32 -10.00 -14.02
C SER A 64 2.82 -9.68 -14.00
N PRO A 65 3.23 -8.40 -13.91
CA PRO A 65 4.64 -8.04 -13.87
C PRO A 65 5.30 -8.62 -12.61
N GLY A 66 6.31 -9.47 -12.80
CA GLY A 66 6.99 -10.13 -11.67
C GLY A 66 6.07 -10.98 -10.80
N ASN A 67 5.03 -11.58 -11.39
CA ASN A 67 3.98 -12.37 -10.73
C ASN A 67 3.03 -11.58 -9.81
N LEU A 68 3.05 -10.24 -9.86
CA LEU A 68 2.06 -9.40 -9.18
C LEU A 68 0.75 -9.33 -9.96
N ASN A 69 -0.35 -9.80 -9.36
CA ASN A 69 -1.68 -9.66 -9.95
C ASN A 69 -2.14 -8.20 -9.98
N LEU A 70 -2.04 -7.57 -11.16
CA LEU A 70 -2.32 -6.15 -11.37
C LEU A 70 -3.44 -5.98 -12.40
N LYS A 71 -4.47 -5.22 -12.03
CA LYS A 71 -5.46 -4.71 -12.98
C LYS A 71 -5.18 -3.25 -13.29
N ALA A 72 -5.20 -2.87 -14.56
CA ALA A 72 -5.22 -1.47 -14.96
C ALA A 72 -6.60 -1.13 -15.52
N SER A 73 -7.15 0.00 -15.14
CA SER A 73 -8.46 0.48 -15.57
C SER A 73 -8.52 2.00 -15.54
N ALA A 74 -9.64 2.58 -15.97
CA ALA A 74 -9.88 4.00 -15.84
C ALA A 74 -9.78 4.45 -14.36
N PRO A 75 -9.35 5.70 -14.08
CA PRO A 75 -9.30 6.22 -12.73
C PRO A 75 -10.68 6.14 -12.03
N ALA A 76 -10.73 5.48 -10.88
CA ALA A 76 -11.96 5.32 -10.11
C ALA A 76 -11.90 6.16 -8.83
N THR A 77 -12.94 6.95 -8.60
CA THR A 77 -13.12 7.69 -7.34
C THR A 77 -13.96 6.84 -6.38
N PRO A 78 -13.51 6.61 -5.13
CA PRO A 78 -14.34 5.96 -4.13
C PRO A 78 -15.66 6.71 -3.91
N PRO A 79 -16.72 6.03 -3.45
CA PRO A 79 -17.99 6.69 -3.12
C PRO A 79 -17.80 7.89 -2.18
N GLU A 80 -18.56 8.96 -2.43
CA GLU A 80 -18.55 10.16 -1.58
C GLU A 80 -18.99 9.81 -0.15
N GLY A 81 -18.25 10.35 0.83
CA GLY A 81 -18.50 10.15 2.26
C GLY A 81 -17.26 10.49 3.09
N GLU A 82 -17.46 10.93 4.32
CA GLU A 82 -16.35 11.03 5.28
C GLU A 82 -15.99 9.62 5.77
N HIS A 83 -14.96 9.03 5.17
CA HIS A 83 -14.40 7.76 5.60
C HIS A 83 -13.49 7.98 6.81
N ILE A 84 -14.11 8.23 7.98
CA ILE A 84 -13.40 8.53 9.22
C ILE A 84 -13.01 7.23 9.91
N HIS A 85 -11.70 6.99 10.04
CA HIS A 85 -11.17 5.87 10.82
C HIS A 85 -10.94 6.31 12.27
N SER A 86 -11.34 5.47 13.24
CA SER A 86 -11.14 5.75 14.67
C SER A 86 -9.67 5.75 15.06
N ASN A 87 -8.84 5.00 14.32
CA ASN A 87 -7.38 5.02 14.46
C ASN A 87 -6.71 6.28 13.89
N GLY A 88 -7.46 7.22 13.31
CA GLY A 88 -6.93 8.51 12.87
C GLY A 88 -6.23 8.52 11.51
N VAL A 89 -6.26 7.43 10.74
CA VAL A 89 -5.75 7.39 9.36
C VAL A 89 -6.49 8.41 8.49
N LYS A 90 -5.77 9.09 7.59
CA LYS A 90 -6.30 10.14 6.71
C LYS A 90 -6.07 9.88 5.23
N ASN A 91 -4.87 9.48 4.85
CA ASN A 91 -4.46 9.33 3.45
C ASN A 91 -3.34 8.31 3.31
N CYS A 92 -3.12 7.86 2.07
CA CYS A 92 -1.98 7.03 1.72
C CYS A 92 -0.74 7.91 1.53
N MET A 93 0.38 7.52 2.11
CA MET A 93 1.69 8.06 1.73
C MET A 93 2.22 7.29 0.52
N LYS A 94 2.34 5.96 0.63
CA LYS A 94 2.82 5.09 -0.44
C LYS A 94 2.48 3.62 -0.24
N ALA A 95 2.54 2.86 -1.32
CA ALA A 95 2.68 1.41 -1.30
C ALA A 95 4.09 1.01 -1.75
N VAL A 96 4.60 -0.10 -1.22
CA VAL A 96 5.94 -0.61 -1.50
C VAL A 96 5.86 -2.01 -2.08
N ILE A 97 6.48 -2.19 -3.24
CA ILE A 97 6.82 -3.47 -3.82
C ILE A 97 8.25 -3.82 -3.42
N LEU A 98 8.42 -4.94 -2.72
CA LEU A 98 9.73 -5.55 -2.51
C LEU A 98 10.05 -6.47 -3.69
N CYS A 99 11.32 -6.42 -4.12
CA CYS A 99 11.80 -7.17 -5.27
C CYS A 99 13.25 -7.63 -5.08
N GLY A 100 13.67 -8.62 -5.87
CA GLY A 100 15.08 -9.08 -5.91
C GLY A 100 16.01 -8.13 -6.67
N ASN A 101 15.50 -7.32 -7.58
CA ASN A 101 16.26 -6.34 -8.35
C ASN A 101 15.37 -5.20 -8.84
N THR A 102 15.57 -4.00 -8.30
CA THR A 102 14.73 -2.83 -8.59
C THR A 102 14.69 -2.46 -10.07
N ARG A 103 15.83 -2.51 -10.77
CA ARG A 103 15.88 -2.14 -12.19
C ARG A 103 15.06 -3.12 -13.03
N GLU A 104 15.24 -4.42 -12.80
CA GLU A 104 14.49 -5.44 -13.55
C GLU A 104 12.98 -5.37 -13.27
N SER A 105 12.58 -5.13 -12.02
CA SER A 105 11.16 -4.97 -11.66
C SER A 105 10.54 -3.71 -12.27
N VAL A 106 11.28 -2.59 -12.31
CA VAL A 106 10.87 -1.37 -13.01
C VAL A 106 10.70 -1.62 -14.51
N ASP A 107 11.69 -2.26 -15.14
CA ASP A 107 11.63 -2.58 -16.57
C ASP A 107 10.44 -3.50 -16.88
N ARG A 108 10.15 -4.49 -16.01
CA ARG A 108 8.97 -5.34 -16.15
C ARG A 108 7.67 -4.54 -16.08
N LEU A 109 7.53 -3.63 -15.11
CA LEU A 109 6.34 -2.78 -14.97
C LEU A 109 6.12 -1.92 -16.22
N VAL A 110 7.15 -1.20 -16.66
CA VAL A 110 7.09 -0.29 -17.82
C VAL A 110 6.80 -1.05 -19.12
N ASN A 111 7.38 -2.24 -19.31
CA ASN A 111 7.19 -3.00 -20.54
C ASN A 111 5.88 -3.80 -20.58
N THR A 112 5.28 -4.11 -19.42
CA THR A 112 4.09 -4.97 -19.34
C THR A 112 2.81 -4.15 -19.23
N VAL A 113 2.85 -3.00 -18.55
CA VAL A 113 1.64 -2.27 -18.15
C VAL A 113 1.63 -0.91 -18.84
N PRO A 114 0.72 -0.68 -19.79
CA PRO A 114 0.50 0.64 -20.37
C PRO A 114 0.29 1.71 -19.29
N GLY A 115 0.78 2.92 -19.55
CA GLY A 115 0.71 4.04 -18.60
C GLY A 115 1.81 4.06 -17.53
N PHE A 116 2.49 2.95 -17.25
CA PHE A 116 3.76 3.00 -16.54
C PHE A 116 4.84 3.58 -17.46
N THR A 117 5.38 4.73 -17.07
CA THR A 117 6.51 5.38 -17.74
C THR A 117 7.73 5.36 -16.83
N LYS A 118 8.79 6.10 -17.18
CA LYS A 118 9.96 6.24 -16.31
C LYS A 118 9.52 6.70 -14.90
N PRO A 119 10.01 6.07 -13.81
CA PRO A 119 9.77 6.53 -12.45
C PRO A 119 10.12 8.01 -12.27
N THR A 120 9.39 8.70 -11.40
CA THR A 120 9.70 10.09 -11.00
C THR A 120 11.05 10.17 -10.28
N MET A 121 11.36 9.18 -9.45
CA MET A 121 12.67 9.01 -8.81
C MET A 121 13.19 7.61 -9.09
N ASP A 122 14.49 7.50 -9.34
CA ASP A 122 15.18 6.25 -9.65
C ASP A 122 16.64 6.42 -9.24
N GLN A 123 16.98 6.01 -8.01
CA GLN A 123 18.25 6.37 -7.37
C GLN A 123 18.70 5.36 -6.32
N LEU A 124 19.96 5.50 -5.89
CA LEU A 124 20.51 4.79 -4.73
C LEU A 124 20.38 5.66 -3.48
N ASP A 125 20.05 5.07 -2.34
CA ASP A 125 20.18 5.74 -1.04
C ASP A 125 21.65 5.79 -0.56
N ASP A 126 21.86 6.34 0.64
CA ASP A 126 23.19 6.46 1.27
C ASP A 126 23.84 5.11 1.61
N LYS A 127 23.06 4.03 1.62
CA LYS A 127 23.50 2.65 1.86
C LYS A 127 23.64 1.85 0.57
N GLY A 128 23.40 2.46 -0.59
CA GLY A 128 23.45 1.80 -1.89
C GLY A 128 22.23 0.94 -2.20
N ILE A 129 21.11 1.12 -1.49
CA ILE A 129 19.84 0.49 -1.80
C ILE A 129 19.22 1.21 -2.98
N HIS A 130 18.91 0.46 -4.04
CA HIS A 130 18.22 1.00 -5.22
C HIS A 130 16.72 1.05 -4.96
N PHE A 131 16.12 2.21 -5.16
CA PHE A 131 14.68 2.38 -5.15
C PHE A 131 14.21 3.22 -6.34
N ALA A 132 12.99 2.96 -6.77
CA ALA A 132 12.29 3.70 -7.81
C ALA A 132 10.88 4.07 -7.34
N ILE A 133 10.45 5.30 -7.63
CA ILE A 133 9.16 5.82 -7.15
C ILE A 133 8.39 6.44 -8.31
N TRP A 134 7.13 6.03 -8.47
CA TRP A 134 6.14 6.77 -9.24
C TRP A 134 5.29 7.61 -8.30
N MET A 135 5.24 8.92 -8.56
CA MET A 135 4.30 9.78 -7.84
C MET A 135 2.87 9.47 -8.28
N MET A 136 1.97 9.24 -7.33
CA MET A 136 0.58 8.85 -7.63
C MET A 136 -0.41 9.84 -7.05
N GLU A 137 -1.44 10.14 -7.84
CA GLU A 137 -2.52 11.03 -7.41
C GLU A 137 -3.22 10.50 -6.15
N GLY A 138 -3.49 11.41 -5.21
CA GLY A 138 -4.12 11.08 -3.93
C GLY A 138 -3.19 10.45 -2.89
N CYS A 139 -1.91 10.28 -3.21
CA CYS A 139 -0.87 9.87 -2.26
C CYS A 139 0.10 11.02 -1.98
N GLU A 140 0.77 11.02 -0.82
CA GLU A 140 1.88 11.98 -0.58
C GLU A 140 3.11 11.65 -1.42
N VAL A 141 3.33 10.35 -1.69
CA VAL A 141 4.40 9.83 -2.53
C VAL A 141 3.80 8.99 -3.66
N GLY A 142 3.45 7.72 -3.45
CA GLY A 142 2.84 6.89 -4.50
C GLY A 142 3.26 5.43 -4.46
N LEU A 143 3.82 4.90 -5.53
CA LEU A 143 4.31 3.52 -5.60
C LEU A 143 5.84 3.50 -5.57
N GLU A 144 6.41 2.79 -4.60
CA GLU A 144 7.84 2.53 -4.51
C GLU A 144 8.14 1.08 -4.87
N VAL A 145 9.18 0.86 -5.65
CA VAL A 145 9.79 -0.44 -5.92
C VAL A 145 11.20 -0.40 -5.35
N VAL A 146 11.54 -1.34 -4.48
CA VAL A 146 12.83 -1.34 -3.78
C VAL A 146 13.33 -2.77 -3.56
N SER A 147 14.64 -2.95 -3.67
CA SER A 147 15.29 -4.22 -3.37
C SER A 147 16.08 -4.12 -2.08
N LEU A 148 15.56 -4.77 -1.03
CA LEU A 148 16.21 -4.88 0.29
C LEU A 148 16.89 -6.23 0.48
N ASP A 149 16.43 -7.25 -0.24
CA ASP A 149 17.01 -8.59 -0.26
C ASP A 149 17.06 -9.08 -1.73
N PRO A 150 18.24 -9.35 -2.30
CA PRO A 150 18.33 -9.88 -3.65
C PRO A 150 17.69 -11.28 -3.80
N ASN A 151 17.40 -11.97 -2.68
CA ASN A 151 16.75 -13.28 -2.66
C ASN A 151 15.24 -13.21 -2.39
N GLN A 152 14.63 -12.02 -2.43
CA GLN A 152 13.19 -11.80 -2.21
C GLN A 152 12.30 -12.72 -3.08
N GLY A 153 12.79 -13.15 -4.25
CA GLY A 153 12.05 -13.97 -5.21
C GLY A 153 11.12 -13.11 -6.05
N ASP A 154 9.87 -13.53 -6.17
CA ASP A 154 8.83 -12.80 -6.90
C ASP A 154 8.59 -11.41 -6.31
N ASP A 155 8.15 -10.48 -7.15
CA ASP A 155 7.79 -9.14 -6.71
C ASP A 155 6.55 -9.24 -5.79
N ALA A 156 6.56 -8.54 -4.66
CA ALA A 156 5.49 -8.60 -3.68
C ALA A 156 5.13 -7.21 -3.13
N MET A 157 3.84 -6.87 -3.09
CA MET A 157 3.39 -5.67 -2.38
C MET A 157 3.39 -5.95 -0.88
N MET A 158 4.40 -5.42 -0.18
CA MET A 158 4.73 -5.87 1.18
C MET A 158 4.41 -4.84 2.26
N ALA A 159 4.36 -3.54 1.93
CA ALA A 159 4.08 -2.51 2.91
C ALA A 159 3.24 -1.37 2.33
N ILE A 160 2.32 -0.85 3.13
CA ILE A 160 1.57 0.37 2.83
C ILE A 160 1.78 1.35 3.97
N PHE A 161 2.14 2.58 3.61
CA PHE A 161 2.36 3.68 4.55
C PHE A 161 1.11 4.55 4.54
N LEU A 162 0.45 4.65 5.69
CA LEU A 162 -0.77 5.41 5.92
C LEU A 162 -0.48 6.55 6.90
N VAL A 163 -0.95 7.74 6.56
CA VAL A 163 -0.68 8.96 7.32
C VAL A 163 -1.74 9.14 8.39
N VAL A 164 -1.29 9.48 9.61
CA VAL A 164 -2.13 9.80 10.77
C VAL A 164 -1.77 11.19 11.30
N ASP A 165 -2.77 11.92 11.81
CA ASP A 165 -2.54 13.27 12.39
C ASP A 165 -1.97 13.23 13.80
N ASP A 166 -2.27 12.18 14.58
CA ASP A 166 -1.76 11.99 15.94
C ASP A 166 -1.41 10.51 16.17
N LEU A 167 -0.14 10.18 16.01
CA LEU A 167 0.38 8.83 16.15
C LEU A 167 0.18 8.27 17.55
N LYS A 168 0.21 9.10 18.60
CA LYS A 168 0.00 8.64 19.98
C LYS A 168 -1.44 8.23 20.18
N ALA A 169 -2.39 9.03 19.72
CA ALA A 169 -3.81 8.68 19.73
C ALA A 169 -4.10 7.42 18.89
N THR A 170 -3.46 7.28 17.73
CA THR A 170 -3.52 6.07 16.91
C THR A 170 -3.03 4.83 17.66
N ILE A 171 -1.88 4.91 18.33
CA ILE A 171 -1.30 3.82 19.12
C ILE A 171 -2.21 3.45 20.29
N ASP A 172 -2.78 4.45 20.98
CA ASP A 172 -3.70 4.21 22.09
C ASP A 172 -5.02 3.58 21.61
N CYS A 173 -5.50 3.94 20.41
CA CYS A 173 -6.68 3.34 19.79
C CYS A 173 -6.44 1.87 19.40
N ILE A 174 -5.31 1.54 18.79
CA ILE A 174 -4.99 0.17 18.33
C ILE A 174 -4.55 -0.71 19.50
N GLY A 175 -3.82 -0.14 20.45
CA GLY A 175 -3.19 -0.85 21.56
C GLY A 175 -1.68 -0.99 21.37
N LYS A 176 -0.92 -0.57 22.38
CA LYS A 176 0.56 -0.57 22.40
C LYS A 176 1.17 -1.95 22.12
N ASN A 177 0.48 -3.02 22.51
CA ASN A 177 0.97 -4.38 22.29
C ASN A 177 0.81 -4.81 20.83
N ASP A 178 -0.02 -4.14 20.05
CA ASP A 178 -0.40 -4.56 18.69
C ASP A 178 0.26 -3.74 17.59
N VAL A 179 1.14 -2.82 17.99
CA VAL A 179 2.06 -2.10 17.11
C VAL A 179 3.51 -2.36 17.48
N THR A 180 4.43 -2.15 16.55
CA THR A 180 5.88 -2.13 16.82
C THR A 180 6.27 -0.92 17.69
N PRO A 181 7.47 -0.92 18.30
CA PRO A 181 8.05 0.30 18.85
C PRO A 181 8.08 1.43 17.80
N ILE A 182 8.05 2.68 18.28
CA ILE A 182 8.15 3.86 17.42
C ILE A 182 9.53 3.88 16.76
N GLU A 183 9.53 4.09 15.46
CA GLU A 183 10.70 4.25 14.60
C GLU A 183 10.66 5.62 13.93
N ILE A 184 11.82 6.11 13.48
CA ILE A 184 11.91 7.34 12.69
C ILE A 184 12.09 6.97 11.22
N TYR A 185 11.14 7.37 10.39
CA TYR A 185 11.14 7.16 8.96
C TYR A 185 11.00 8.49 8.22
N GLY A 186 12.02 8.89 7.45
CA GLY A 186 11.99 10.16 6.71
C GLY A 186 11.80 11.39 7.61
N GLY A 187 12.35 11.35 8.83
CA GLY A 187 12.20 12.42 9.83
C GLY A 187 10.86 12.43 10.57
N ARG A 188 9.97 11.45 10.32
CA ARG A 188 8.64 11.34 10.93
C ARG A 188 8.59 10.11 11.84
N GLU A 189 7.83 10.18 12.93
CA GLU A 189 7.56 9.02 13.77
C GLU A 189 6.63 8.04 13.04
N MET A 190 6.89 6.75 13.19
CA MET A 190 6.14 5.68 12.53
C MET A 190 6.03 4.46 13.45
N VAL A 191 4.92 3.73 13.37
CA VAL A 191 4.80 2.36 13.88
C VAL A 191 4.29 1.44 12.79
N ARG A 192 4.46 0.13 12.97
CA ARG A 192 3.83 -0.90 12.13
C ARG A 192 2.77 -1.63 12.92
N ILE A 193 1.62 -1.89 12.30
CA ILE A 193 0.64 -2.83 12.82
C ILE A 193 1.27 -4.22 12.79
N LYS A 194 1.21 -4.95 13.90
CA LYS A 194 1.79 -6.30 13.97
C LYS A 194 0.94 -7.30 13.16
N PRO A 195 1.55 -8.19 12.34
CA PRO A 195 0.80 -9.14 11.52
C PRO A 195 -0.21 -10.01 12.30
N ARG A 196 0.07 -10.27 13.59
CA ARG A 196 -0.75 -11.10 14.46
C ARG A 196 -2.18 -10.59 14.69
N ILE A 197 -2.48 -9.33 14.35
CA ILE A 197 -3.86 -8.80 14.46
C ILE A 197 -4.69 -9.04 13.19
N GLY A 198 -4.17 -9.80 12.23
CA GLY A 198 -4.90 -10.21 11.03
C GLY A 198 -4.90 -9.18 9.92
N VAL A 199 -3.98 -8.22 9.96
CA VAL A 199 -3.71 -7.28 8.86
C VAL A 199 -2.44 -7.75 8.16
N THR A 200 -2.57 -8.31 6.96
CA THR A 200 -1.48 -8.99 6.26
C THR A 200 -0.51 -8.07 5.51
N PRO A 201 -0.91 -6.93 4.91
CA PRO A 201 0.06 -5.97 4.41
C PRO A 201 0.82 -5.38 5.60
N GLY A 202 2.11 -5.10 5.45
CA GLY A 202 2.89 -4.35 6.44
C GLY A 202 2.38 -2.90 6.55
N ILE A 203 1.26 -2.68 7.25
CA ILE A 203 0.67 -1.36 7.44
C ILE A 203 1.54 -0.55 8.39
N CYS A 204 2.19 0.46 7.82
CA CYS A 204 3.00 1.44 8.51
C CYS A 204 2.16 2.68 8.75
N LEU A 205 1.93 3.04 10.02
CA LEU A 205 1.22 4.25 10.42
C LEU A 205 2.26 5.33 10.71
N ILE A 206 2.23 6.41 9.94
CA ILE A 206 3.26 7.46 9.99
C ILE A 206 2.63 8.81 10.34
N GLN A 207 3.19 9.46 11.35
CA GLN A 207 2.78 10.80 11.80
C GLN A 207 2.87 11.78 10.64
N LYS A 208 1.88 12.63 10.41
CA LYS A 208 1.92 13.70 9.40
C LYS A 208 3.17 14.57 9.54
N ALA A 209 3.74 15.01 8.41
CA ALA A 209 4.84 15.98 8.43
C ALA A 209 4.40 17.30 9.09
N ALA A 210 5.31 17.93 9.84
CA ALA A 210 5.07 19.20 10.53
C ALA A 210 4.91 20.37 9.55
#